data_AF-A0A948C7C2-F1
#
_entry.id   AF-A0A948C7C2-F1
#
_cell.length_a   1.000
_cell.length_b   1.000
_cell.length_c   1.000
_cell.angle_alpha   90.00
_cell.angle_beta   90.00
_cell.angle_gamma   90.00
#
_symmetry.space_group_name_H-M   'P 1'
#
loop_
_entity.id
_entity.type
_entity.pdbx_description
1 polymer ?
#
loop_
_entity_poly.entity_id
_entity_poly.type
_entity_poly.pdbx_seq_one_letter_code
_entity_poly.pdbx_strand_id
1 'polypeptide(L)'
;MGWMGLGTSKFHQWRNRYGQVNEHNGKIPRGWWLEEWEKQAIVEYHDRHPREGYRRLTFMMLDEDVVAVSPTSVYRVLKNAGRLDRHCWAPSKKGTGFVQPDGPHKHWHLDISYVNL
;
A
#
# COMPACT_ATOMS: atom_id res chain seq x y z
N MET A 1 7.60 38.90 18.73
CA MET A 1 7.86 37.73 17.86
C MET A 1 6.82 37.54 16.75
N GLY A 2 5.90 38.48 16.49
CA GLY A 2 4.90 38.32 15.42
C GLY A 2 5.48 38.32 14.00
N TRP A 3 6.59 39.01 13.76
CA TRP A 3 7.20 39.13 12.43
C TRP A 3 7.86 37.83 11.92
N MET A 4 8.25 36.91 12.83
CA MET A 4 8.81 35.60 12.47
C MET A 4 7.74 34.50 12.33
N GLY A 5 6.45 34.78 12.57
CA GLY A 5 5.39 33.78 12.52
C GLY A 5 5.50 32.65 13.56
N LEU A 6 6.38 32.79 14.56
CA LEU A 6 6.62 31.80 15.61
C LEU A 6 5.90 32.21 16.90
N GLY A 7 5.07 31.31 17.43
CA GLY A 7 4.46 31.48 18.74
C GLY A 7 5.51 31.50 19.85
N THR A 8 5.35 32.39 20.84
CA THR A 8 6.27 32.58 21.96
C THR A 8 6.55 31.28 22.73
N SER A 9 5.56 30.38 22.84
CA SER A 9 5.70 29.07 23.46
C SER A 9 6.74 28.18 22.77
N LYS A 10 6.74 28.16 21.43
CA LYS A 10 7.68 27.37 20.61
C LYS A 10 9.11 27.91 20.76
N PHE A 11 9.26 29.23 20.85
CA PHE A 11 10.56 29.86 21.11
C PHE A 11 11.13 29.46 22.48
N HIS A 12 10.33 29.51 23.55
CA HIS A 12 10.79 29.09 24.87
C HIS A 12 11.11 27.59 24.94
N GLN A 13 10.33 26.75 24.24
CA GLN A 13 10.62 25.32 24.12
C GLN A 13 11.97 25.07 23.43
N TRP A 14 12.27 25.79 22.36
CA TRP A 14 13.56 25.70 21.66
C TRP A 14 14.72 26.23 22.48
N ARG A 15 14.52 27.34 23.21
CA ARG A 15 15.51 27.88 24.14
C ARG A 15 15.86 26.87 25.23
N ASN A 16 14.86 26.20 25.80
CA ASN A 16 15.07 25.19 26.84
C ASN A 16 15.78 23.93 26.31
N ARG A 17 15.60 23.60 25.02
CA ARG A 17 16.28 22.48 24.35
C ARG A 17 17.60 22.88 23.66
N TYR A 18 17.98 24.15 23.71
CA TYR A 18 19.19 24.62 23.04
C TYR A 18 20.43 23.94 23.66
N GLY A 19 21.22 23.26 22.82
CA GLY A 19 22.37 22.46 23.25
C GLY A 19 22.06 20.99 23.60
N GLN A 20 20.79 20.56 23.54
CA GLN A 20 20.44 19.15 23.64
C GLN A 20 20.52 18.47 22.26
N VAL A 21 21.07 17.24 22.22
CA VAL A 21 21.07 16.43 21.01
C VAL A 21 19.62 16.09 20.62
N ASN A 22 19.29 16.24 19.34
CA ASN A 22 18.01 15.78 18.83
C ASN A 22 18.04 14.26 18.73
N GLU A 23 17.51 13.60 19.76
CA GLU A 23 17.06 12.22 19.61
C GLU A 23 15.83 12.24 18.71
N HIS A 24 16.03 11.96 17.43
CA HIS A 24 14.89 11.61 16.59
C HIS A 24 14.20 10.43 17.24
N ASN A 25 12.87 10.47 17.32
CA ASN A 25 12.05 9.28 17.54
C ASN A 25 12.25 8.35 16.33
N GLY A 26 13.44 7.78 16.22
CA GLY A 26 13.82 6.83 15.21
C GLY A 26 13.12 5.51 15.46
N LYS A 27 13.39 4.55 14.58
CA LYS A 27 12.93 3.17 14.70
C LYS A 27 13.63 2.49 15.89
N ILE A 28 13.23 2.82 17.11
CA ILE A 28 13.64 2.06 18.30
C ILE A 28 12.89 0.73 18.21
N PRO A 29 13.59 -0.41 18.05
CA PRO A 29 12.94 -1.70 17.97
C PRO A 29 12.15 -1.93 19.24
N ARG A 30 10.84 -2.11 19.12
CA ARG A 30 10.00 -2.45 20.26
C ARG A 30 9.83 -3.97 20.26
N GLY A 31 9.73 -4.59 21.43
CA GLY A 31 9.70 -6.06 21.55
C GLY A 31 8.52 -6.76 20.86
N TRP A 32 7.55 -6.03 20.33
CA TRP A 32 6.44 -6.55 19.53
C TRP A 32 6.71 -6.49 18.01
N TRP A 33 7.91 -6.09 17.60
CA TRP A 33 8.27 -6.02 16.19
C TRP A 33 8.61 -7.41 15.68
N LEU A 34 8.05 -7.74 14.52
CA LEU A 34 8.36 -8.95 13.79
C LEU A 34 9.86 -9.06 13.52
N GLU A 35 10.45 -10.16 13.98
CA GLU A 35 11.80 -10.56 13.62
C GLU A 35 11.87 -10.95 12.14
N GLU A 36 13.08 -11.00 11.60
CA GLU A 36 13.26 -11.27 10.17
C GLU A 36 12.84 -12.69 9.79
N TRP A 37 13.05 -13.66 10.69
CA TRP A 37 12.64 -15.04 10.48
C TRP A 37 11.11 -15.19 10.43
N GLU A 38 10.37 -14.42 11.24
CA GLU A 38 8.89 -14.45 11.23
C GLU A 38 8.36 -13.93 9.89
N LYS A 39 8.97 -12.87 9.35
CA LYS A 39 8.60 -12.34 8.03
C LYS A 39 8.88 -13.36 6.94
N GLN A 40 10.04 -14.01 7.00
CA GLN A 40 10.43 -15.04 6.03
C GLN A 40 9.47 -16.24 6.09
N ALA A 41 9.13 -16.71 7.29
CA ALA A 41 8.16 -17.79 7.48
C ALA A 41 6.79 -17.44 6.88
N ILE A 42 6.30 -16.21 7.07
CA ILE A 42 5.05 -15.74 6.47
C ILE A 42 5.09 -15.79 4.93
N VAL A 43 6.20 -15.35 4.32
CA VAL A 43 6.36 -15.35 2.85
C VAL A 43 6.42 -16.78 2.32
N GLU A 44 7.21 -17.65 2.95
CA GLU A 44 7.33 -19.06 2.57
C GLU A 44 6.00 -19.81 2.74
N TYR A 45 5.25 -19.49 3.80
CA TYR A 45 3.94 -20.07 4.04
C TYR A 45 2.92 -19.65 2.98
N HIS A 46 2.93 -18.37 2.59
CA HIS A 46 2.12 -17.88 1.47
C HIS A 46 2.49 -18.56 0.15
N ASP A 47 3.78 -18.73 -0.14
CA ASP A 47 4.24 -19.32 -1.40
C ASP A 47 3.88 -20.82 -1.49
N ARG A 48 3.78 -21.51 -0.34
CA ARG A 48 3.20 -22.88 -0.25
C ARG A 48 1.67 -22.93 -0.40
N HIS A 49 0.98 -21.83 -0.12
CA HIS A 49 -0.49 -21.72 -0.15
C HIS A 49 -0.97 -20.61 -1.09
N PRO A 50 -0.65 -20.66 -2.40
CA PRO A 50 -0.83 -19.53 -3.32
C PRO A 50 -2.28 -19.16 -3.61
N ARG A 51 -3.27 -19.98 -3.21
CA ARG A 51 -4.70 -19.73 -3.39
C ARG A 51 -5.34 -19.07 -2.17
N GLU A 52 -4.65 -19.05 -1.03
CA GLU A 52 -5.20 -18.55 0.21
C GLU A 52 -4.98 -17.06 0.37
N GLY A 53 -6.03 -16.36 0.81
CA GLY A 53 -5.93 -14.94 1.15
C GLY A 53 -5.17 -14.74 2.47
N TYR A 54 -4.51 -13.60 2.62
CA TYR A 54 -3.69 -13.28 3.81
C TYR A 54 -4.41 -13.48 5.16
N ARG A 55 -5.73 -13.21 5.23
CA ARG A 55 -6.53 -13.43 6.45
C ARG A 55 -6.64 -14.91 6.82
N ARG A 56 -6.93 -15.77 5.84
CA ARG A 56 -7.04 -17.22 6.06
C ARG A 56 -5.67 -17.80 6.40
N LEU A 57 -4.62 -17.37 5.69
CA LEU A 57 -3.23 -17.71 6.00
C LEU A 57 -2.86 -17.39 7.45
N THR A 58 -3.34 -16.27 8.00
CA THR A 58 -3.03 -15.88 9.39
C THR A 58 -3.54 -16.91 10.39
N PHE A 59 -4.76 -17.40 10.22
CA PHE A 59 -5.33 -18.41 11.12
C PHE A 59 -4.73 -19.80 10.88
N MET A 60 -4.43 -20.16 9.63
CA MET A 60 -3.73 -21.42 9.34
C MET A 60 -2.32 -21.45 9.95
N MET A 61 -1.56 -20.35 9.87
CA MET A 61 -0.24 -20.25 10.53
C MET A 61 -0.35 -20.31 12.05
N LEU A 62 -1.45 -19.85 12.63
CA LEU A 62 -1.71 -19.97 14.07
C LEU A 62 -2.04 -21.41 14.46
N ASP A 63 -2.90 -22.09 13.67
CA ASP A 63 -3.31 -23.47 13.92
C ASP A 63 -2.16 -24.47 13.72
N GLU A 64 -1.26 -24.19 12.77
CA GLU A 64 -0.08 -25.02 12.45
C GLU A 64 1.18 -24.62 13.22
N ASP A 65 1.07 -23.74 14.22
CA ASP A 65 2.16 -23.28 15.10
C ASP A 65 3.39 -22.71 14.33
N VAL A 66 3.13 -21.93 13.29
CA VAL A 66 4.17 -21.33 12.43
C VAL A 66 4.56 -19.93 12.91
N VAL A 67 3.61 -18.99 12.94
CA VAL A 67 3.80 -17.61 13.43
C VAL A 67 2.47 -17.08 13.96
N ALA A 68 2.47 -16.52 15.17
CA ALA A 68 1.29 -15.93 15.81
C ALA A 68 1.26 -14.39 15.66
N VAL A 69 0.64 -13.88 14.59
CA VAL A 69 0.59 -12.45 14.26
C VAL A 69 -0.79 -11.97 13.84
N SER A 70 -1.04 -10.66 13.91
CA SER A 70 -2.31 -10.09 13.44
C SER A 70 -2.45 -10.19 11.91
N PRO A 71 -3.67 -10.32 11.36
CA PRO A 71 -3.88 -10.35 9.91
C PRO A 71 -3.37 -9.10 9.18
N THR A 72 -3.40 -7.96 9.87
CA THR A 72 -2.88 -6.69 9.35
C THR A 72 -1.36 -6.72 9.22
N SER A 73 -0.66 -7.38 10.15
CA SER A 73 0.78 -7.56 10.09
C SER A 73 1.17 -8.47 8.92
N VAL A 74 0.48 -9.61 8.75
CA VAL A 74 0.66 -10.53 7.61
C VAL A 74 0.44 -9.78 6.29
N TYR A 75 -0.63 -8.99 6.19
CA TYR A 75 -0.89 -8.16 5.01
C TYR A 75 0.30 -7.23 4.69
N ARG A 76 0.83 -6.53 5.69
CA ARG A 76 1.97 -5.61 5.49
C ARG A 76 3.23 -6.35 5.04
N VAL A 77 3.52 -7.51 5.62
CA VAL A 77 4.67 -8.35 5.23
C VAL A 77 4.51 -8.80 3.78
N LEU A 78 3.36 -9.39 3.42
CA LEU A 78 3.12 -9.88 2.06
C LEU A 78 3.06 -8.75 1.03
N LYS A 79 2.54 -7.58 1.40
CA LYS A 79 2.56 -6.38 0.54
C LYS A 79 3.99 -5.92 0.28
N ASN A 80 4.81 -5.81 1.34
CA ASN A 80 6.22 -5.43 1.20
C ASN A 80 7.03 -6.46 0.38
N ALA A 81 6.66 -7.74 0.45
CA ALA A 81 7.22 -8.82 -0.37
C ALA A 81 6.64 -8.92 -1.79
N GLY A 82 5.74 -8.01 -2.18
CA GLY A 82 5.14 -7.97 -3.52
C GLY A 82 4.22 -9.16 -3.84
N ARG A 83 3.70 -9.88 -2.83
CA ARG A 83 2.91 -11.10 -3.01
C ARG A 83 1.41 -10.86 -3.22
N LEU A 84 0.93 -9.65 -2.92
CA LEU A 84 -0.49 -9.31 -2.99
C LEU A 84 -0.91 -8.60 -4.28
N ASP A 85 0.04 -8.06 -5.05
CA ASP A 85 -0.24 -7.24 -6.24
C ASP A 85 -0.37 -8.10 -7.51
N ARG A 86 -1.23 -9.13 -7.47
CA ARG A 86 -1.49 -10.02 -8.62
C ARG A 86 -2.31 -9.39 -9.75
N HIS A 87 -2.72 -8.13 -9.61
CA HIS A 87 -3.56 -7.51 -10.63
C HIS A 87 -2.71 -7.12 -11.85
N CYS A 88 -2.66 -8.01 -12.84
CA CYS A 88 -2.23 -7.66 -14.19
C CYS A 88 -3.34 -6.85 -14.85
N TRP A 89 -3.36 -5.52 -14.65
CA TRP A 89 -4.21 -4.67 -15.49
C TRP A 89 -3.72 -4.79 -16.93
N ALA A 90 -4.64 -5.11 -17.85
CA ALA A 90 -4.36 -4.89 -19.25
C ALA A 90 -3.96 -3.41 -19.43
N PRO A 91 -2.90 -3.11 -20.21
CA PRO A 91 -2.52 -1.74 -20.47
C PRO A 91 -3.72 -0.97 -21.01
N SER A 92 -3.86 0.28 -20.56
CA SER A 92 -4.98 1.11 -20.95
C SER A 92 -5.01 1.27 -22.47
N LYS A 93 -6.19 1.06 -23.08
CA LYS A 93 -6.46 1.43 -24.48
C LYS A 93 -6.70 2.94 -24.66
N LYS A 94 -6.47 3.74 -23.62
CA LYS A 94 -6.59 5.21 -23.70
C LYS A 94 -5.51 5.74 -24.66
N GLY A 95 -5.95 6.38 -25.75
CA GLY A 95 -5.06 6.88 -26.81
C GLY A 95 -4.98 5.97 -28.03
N THR A 96 -5.35 4.69 -27.95
CA THR A 96 -5.63 3.84 -29.12
C THR A 96 -7.06 4.09 -29.61
N GLY A 97 -7.38 5.37 -29.80
CA GLY A 97 -8.73 5.82 -30.13
C GLY A 97 -9.18 5.35 -31.50
N PHE A 98 -10.34 5.86 -31.90
CA PHE A 98 -10.91 5.66 -33.22
C PHE A 98 -9.96 6.19 -34.30
N VAL A 99 -9.63 5.34 -35.29
CA VAL A 99 -8.87 5.75 -36.48
C VAL A 99 -9.84 6.44 -37.44
N GLN A 100 -9.62 7.73 -37.68
CA GLN A 100 -10.44 8.51 -38.60
C GLN A 100 -10.32 7.96 -40.03
N PRO A 101 -11.42 7.85 -40.79
CA PRO A 101 -11.35 7.47 -42.19
C PRO A 101 -10.66 8.55 -43.03
N ASP A 102 -9.98 8.15 -44.11
CA ASP A 102 -9.24 9.09 -44.98
C ASP A 102 -10.14 10.02 -45.82
N GLY A 103 -11.46 9.87 -45.72
CA GLY A 103 -12.40 10.66 -46.51
C GLY A 103 -13.88 10.37 -46.23
N PRO A 104 -14.77 11.21 -46.76
CA PRO A 104 -16.22 11.06 -46.61
C PRO A 104 -16.71 9.75 -47.25
N HIS A 105 -17.85 9.23 -46.77
CA HIS A 105 -18.52 8.00 -47.22
C HIS A 105 -17.78 6.67 -46.98
N LYS A 106 -16.65 6.67 -46.25
CA LYS A 106 -15.91 5.45 -45.90
C LYS A 106 -16.37 4.78 -44.60
N HIS A 107 -16.97 5.53 -43.68
CA HIS A 107 -17.48 5.02 -42.41
C HIS A 107 -18.81 5.71 -42.07
N TRP A 108 -19.82 4.92 -41.74
CA TRP A 108 -21.12 5.39 -41.28
C TRP A 108 -21.23 5.12 -39.77
N HIS A 109 -21.48 6.17 -38.99
CA HIS A 109 -21.79 6.03 -37.58
C HIS A 109 -23.30 5.89 -37.41
N LEU A 110 -23.72 4.95 -36.57
CA LEU A 110 -25.10 4.79 -36.16
C LEU A 110 -25.12 4.82 -34.63
N ASP A 111 -25.86 5.76 -34.06
CA ASP A 111 -26.06 5.87 -32.62
C ASP A 111 -27.47 5.44 -32.26
N ILE A 112 -27.60 4.63 -31.20
CA ILE A 112 -28.87 4.17 -30.66
C ILE A 112 -28.99 4.72 -29.24
N SER A 113 -30.05 5.48 -28.99
CA SER A 113 -30.38 5.99 -27.66
C SER A 113 -31.54 5.20 -27.08
N TYR A 114 -31.34 4.66 -25.88
CA TYR A 114 -32.43 4.05 -25.11
C TYR A 114 -33.23 5.14 -24.40
N VAL A 115 -34.52 5.23 -24.70
CA VAL A 115 -35.45 6.09 -23.97
C VAL A 115 -36.28 5.20 -23.06
N ASN A 116 -36.14 5.40 -21.76
CA ASN A 116 -36.93 4.72 -20.76
C ASN A 116 -38.19 5.55 -20.50
N LEU A 117 -39.36 4.99 -20.81
CA LEU A 117 -40.68 5.60 -20.66
C LEU A 117 -41.31 5.18 -19.33
#